data_AF-A0A947QF00-F1
#
_entry.id   AF-A0A947QF00-F1
#
_cell.length_a   1.000
_cell.length_b   1.000
_cell.length_c   1.000
_cell.angle_alpha   90.00
_cell.angle_beta   90.00
_cell.angle_gamma   90.00
#
_symmetry.space_group_name_H-M   'P 1'
#
loop_
_entity.id
_entity.type
_entity.pdbx_description
1 polymer ?
#
loop_
_entity_poly.entity_id
_entity_poly.type
_entity_poly.pdbx_seq_one_letter_code
_entity_poly.pdbx_strand_id
1 'polypeptide(L)'
;MDEFEEFPGVRQRPDEGFRRFFSTRYFDLMVWYSENGGILTGFQLCYDKRGEERAVTFKLDEGAEVRSHRFVATGRSSDRSNAMTSILSGDAGSLPADVAEKFSAASASLQPEIVAFIGGVLRRFAAEAEAPI
;
A
#
# COMPACT_ATOMS: atom_id res chain seq x y z
N MET A 1 10.09 -17.58 1.14
CA MET A 1 9.38 -16.40 1.67
C MET A 1 9.51 -15.35 0.60
N ASP A 2 8.42 -14.71 0.17
CA ASP A 2 8.54 -13.58 -0.77
C ASP A 2 8.89 -12.33 0.05
N GLU A 3 10.03 -11.72 -0.25
CA GLU A 3 10.58 -10.56 0.44
C GLU A 3 10.39 -9.30 -0.40
N PHE A 4 10.29 -8.14 0.25
CA PHE A 4 10.21 -6.86 -0.45
C PHE A 4 11.53 -6.53 -1.14
N GLU A 5 11.44 -6.29 -2.45
CA GLU A 5 12.52 -5.74 -3.27
C GLU A 5 12.22 -4.26 -3.54
N GLU A 6 13.18 -3.38 -3.24
CA GLU A 6 13.08 -1.95 -3.56
C GLU A 6 13.41 -1.70 -5.03
N PHE A 7 12.57 -0.93 -5.70
CA PHE A 7 12.82 -0.48 -7.07
C PHE A 7 13.27 0.98 -7.03
N PRO A 8 14.58 1.25 -7.11
CA PRO A 8 15.08 2.62 -7.14
C PRO A 8 14.68 3.31 -8.44
N GLY A 9 14.61 4.65 -8.40
CA GLY A 9 14.35 5.45 -9.60
C GLY A 9 12.88 5.58 -9.98
N VAL A 10 11.93 5.29 -9.08
CA VAL A 10 10.54 5.68 -9.29
C VAL A 10 10.44 7.19 -9.49
N ARG A 11 9.67 7.60 -10.50
CA ARG A 11 9.41 9.02 -10.82
C ARG A 11 9.08 9.76 -9.53
N GLN A 12 9.69 10.90 -9.26
CA GLN A 12 9.31 11.73 -8.10
C GLN A 12 8.38 12.85 -8.57
N ARG A 13 7.45 13.29 -7.72
CA ARG A 13 6.57 14.43 -7.99
C ARG A 13 6.78 15.48 -6.90
N PRO A 14 7.21 16.71 -7.24
CA PRO A 14 7.56 17.72 -6.24
C PRO A 14 6.41 18.04 -5.28
N ASP A 15 5.18 17.90 -5.76
CA ASP A 15 3.93 18.16 -5.06
C ASP A 15 3.41 17.00 -4.20
N GLU A 16 3.97 15.79 -4.33
CA GLU A 16 3.50 14.59 -3.61
C GLU A 16 4.50 14.09 -2.54
N GLY A 17 5.61 14.81 -2.33
CA GLY A 17 6.71 14.41 -1.45
C GLY A 17 7.64 13.38 -2.09
N PHE A 18 8.50 12.79 -1.27
CA PHE A 18 9.43 11.74 -1.71
C PHE A 18 8.76 10.37 -1.62
N ARG A 19 8.93 9.52 -2.63
CA ARG A 19 8.33 8.19 -2.65
C ARG A 19 9.29 7.06 -2.94
N ARG A 20 9.09 5.94 -2.26
CA ARG A 20 9.82 4.69 -2.44
C ARG A 20 8.84 3.60 -2.83
N PHE A 21 9.28 2.70 -3.70
CA PHE A 21 8.46 1.60 -4.18
C PHE A 21 9.14 0.28 -3.89
N PHE A 22 8.37 -0.64 -3.33
CA PHE A 22 8.78 -1.99 -3.02
C PHE A 22 7.78 -2.96 -3.64
N SER A 23 8.24 -4.07 -4.17
CA SER A 23 7.36 -5.09 -4.74
C SER A 23 7.74 -6.48 -4.24
N THR A 24 6.72 -7.33 -4.15
CA THR A 24 6.85 -8.78 -4.02
C THR A 24 5.94 -9.45 -5.05
N ARG A 25 5.91 -10.78 -5.06
CA ARG A 25 4.92 -11.52 -5.87
C ARG A 25 3.48 -11.31 -5.44
N TYR A 26 3.24 -10.95 -4.18
CA TYR A 26 1.90 -10.79 -3.62
C TYR A 26 1.53 -9.33 -3.36
N PHE A 27 2.51 -8.49 -3.03
CA PHE A 27 2.35 -7.10 -2.62
C PHE A 27 3.02 -6.13 -3.58
N ASP A 28 2.42 -4.96 -3.75
CA ASP A 28 3.09 -3.74 -4.20
C ASP A 28 2.92 -2.69 -3.11
N LEU A 29 4.03 -2.10 -2.67
CA LEU A 29 4.06 -1.12 -1.60
C LEU A 29 4.69 0.18 -2.12
N MET A 30 3.89 1.24 -2.15
CA MET A 30 4.38 2.60 -2.30
C MET A 30 4.40 3.26 -0.92
N VAL A 31 5.51 3.91 -0.59
CA VAL A 31 5.68 4.65 0.67
C VAL A 31 5.96 6.11 0.34
N TRP A 32 5.25 7.03 1.00
CA TRP A 32 5.45 8.47 0.88
C TRP A 32 6.10 9.04 2.13
N TYR A 33 7.00 10.00 1.89
CA TYR A 33 7.71 10.78 2.89
C TYR A 33 7.52 12.27 2.59
N SER A 34 7.62 13.11 3.62
CA SER A 34 7.57 14.57 3.45
C SER A 34 8.66 15.05 2.48
N GLU A 35 9.85 14.47 2.60
CA GLU A 35 11.03 14.73 1.77
C GLU A 35 11.97 13.51 1.83
N ASN A 36 13.06 13.53 1.06
CA ASN A 36 14.03 12.44 1.09
C ASN A 36 14.72 12.35 2.47
N GLY A 37 14.49 11.25 3.20
CA GLY A 37 14.94 11.10 4.60
C GLY A 37 14.06 11.83 5.62
N GLY A 38 12.92 12.38 5.20
CA GLY A 38 11.91 12.98 6.07
C GLY A 38 11.03 11.95 6.76
N ILE A 39 9.91 12.41 7.33
CA ILE A 39 8.96 11.53 8.02
C ILE A 39 8.03 10.82 7.04
N LEU A 40 7.56 9.61 7.39
CA LEU A 40 6.50 8.92 6.67
C LEU A 40 5.20 9.74 6.68
N THR A 41 4.71 10.08 5.49
CA THR A 41 3.44 10.80 5.30
C THR A 41 2.35 9.89 4.78
N GLY A 42 2.66 8.67 4.35
CA GLY A 42 1.63 7.72 3.93
C GLY A 42 2.18 6.48 3.26
N PHE A 43 1.29 5.58 2.88
CA PHE A 43 1.59 4.43 2.05
C PHE A 43 0.38 3.99 1.24
N GLN A 44 0.63 3.25 0.17
CA GLN A 44 -0.36 2.46 -0.53
C GLN A 44 0.17 1.04 -0.67
N LEU A 45 -0.57 0.10 -0.09
CA LEU A 45 -0.27 -1.33 -0.14
C LEU A 45 -1.32 -2.01 -1.03
N CYS A 46 -0.93 -2.39 -2.24
CA CYS A 46 -1.71 -3.29 -3.08
C CYS A 46 -1.35 -4.73 -2.76
N TYR A 47 -2.35 -5.61 -2.75
CA TYR A 47 -2.19 -7.03 -2.44
C TYR A 47 -3.09 -7.89 -3.30
N ASP A 48 -2.85 -9.20 -3.29
CA ASP A 48 -3.58 -10.19 -4.09
C ASP A 48 -3.47 -9.92 -5.60
N LYS A 49 -2.27 -9.52 -6.07
CA LYS A 49 -1.94 -9.19 -7.48
C LYS A 49 -2.32 -10.25 -8.52
N ARG A 50 -2.51 -11.50 -8.11
CA ARG A 50 -2.87 -12.65 -8.98
C ARG A 50 -4.33 -13.09 -8.83
N GLY A 51 -5.01 -12.58 -7.81
CA GLY A 51 -6.41 -12.86 -7.50
C GLY A 51 -7.25 -11.61 -7.70
N GLU A 52 -7.91 -11.18 -6.63
CA GLU A 52 -8.71 -9.96 -6.61
C GLU A 52 -7.88 -8.83 -5.99
N GLU A 53 -7.20 -8.08 -6.86
CA GLU A 53 -6.28 -7.04 -6.42
C GLU A 53 -7.04 -5.96 -5.62
N ARG A 54 -6.51 -5.64 -4.46
CA ARG A 54 -7.06 -4.65 -3.52
C ARG A 54 -5.95 -3.74 -3.05
N ALA A 55 -6.29 -2.50 -2.74
CA ALA A 55 -5.35 -1.51 -2.27
C ALA A 55 -5.83 -0.86 -0.97
N VAL A 56 -4.95 -0.89 0.04
CA VAL A 56 -5.08 -0.08 1.24
C VAL A 56 -4.24 1.17 1.02
N THR A 57 -4.88 2.34 1.06
CA THR A 57 -4.20 3.63 0.99
C THR A 57 -4.38 4.36 2.30
N PHE A 58 -3.28 4.86 2.85
CA PHE A 58 -3.24 5.74 4.00
C PHE A 58 -2.34 6.93 3.69
N LYS A 59 -2.81 8.15 3.92
CA LYS A 59 -2.03 9.38 3.75
C LYS A 59 -2.37 10.37 4.86
N LEU A 60 -1.37 11.15 5.25
CA LEU A 60 -1.50 12.34 6.08
C LEU A 60 -1.56 13.54 5.14
N ASP A 61 -2.76 14.09 4.95
CA ASP A 61 -3.02 15.23 4.09
C ASP A 61 -3.36 16.43 4.98
N GLU A 62 -2.50 17.45 5.02
CA GLU A 62 -2.66 18.65 5.87
C GLU A 62 -2.94 18.35 7.37
N GLY A 63 -2.44 17.22 7.88
CA GLY A 63 -2.66 16.78 9.26
C GLY A 63 -3.91 15.94 9.48
N ALA A 64 -4.73 15.69 8.44
CA ALA A 64 -5.84 14.76 8.47
C ALA A 64 -5.41 13.36 7.99
N GLU A 65 -5.82 12.32 8.73
CA GLU A 65 -5.65 10.92 8.33
C GLU A 65 -6.66 10.57 7.23
N VAL A 66 -6.22 10.49 5.98
CA VAL A 66 -7.02 10.03 4.84
C VAL A 66 -6.72 8.56 4.59
N ARG A 67 -7.74 7.71 4.72
CA ARG A 67 -7.60 6.26 4.57
C ARG A 67 -8.69 5.67 3.68
N SER A 68 -8.34 4.65 2.91
CA SER A 68 -9.29 3.93 2.06
C SER A 68 -8.83 2.49 1.80
N HIS A 69 -9.78 1.57 1.71
CA HIS A 69 -9.56 0.20 1.27
C HIS A 69 -10.46 -0.08 0.06
N ARG A 70 -9.88 -0.24 -1.11
CA ARG A 70 -10.63 -0.29 -2.38
C ARG A 70 -10.15 -1.41 -3.26
N PHE A 71 -11.02 -1.90 -4.14
CA PHE A 71 -10.60 -2.83 -5.18
C PHE A 71 -9.74 -2.10 -6.21
N VAL A 72 -8.74 -2.79 -6.72
CA VAL A 72 -7.95 -2.31 -7.84
C VAL A 72 -8.53 -2.91 -9.10
N ALA A 73 -9.23 -2.09 -9.87
CA ALA A 73 -9.67 -2.50 -11.19
C ALA A 73 -8.47 -2.38 -12.15
N THR A 74 -7.73 -3.48 -12.33
CA THR A 74 -6.85 -3.63 -13.50
C THR A 74 -7.74 -3.73 -14.73
N GLY A 75 -7.82 -2.65 -15.51
CA GLY A 75 -8.43 -2.66 -16.83
C GLY A 75 -7.68 -3.62 -17.74
N ARG A 76 -8.04 -4.91 -17.70
CA ARG A 76 -7.44 -5.95 -18.52
C ARG A 76 -7.96 -5.81 -19.95
N SER A 77 -7.44 -4.83 -20.69
CA SER A 77 -7.45 -4.84 -22.14
C SER A 77 -6.07 -5.24 -22.62
N SER A 78 -6.02 -6.38 -23.28
CA SER A 78 -4.89 -7.00 -23.97
C SER A 78 -4.41 -6.15 -25.16
N ASP A 79 -3.82 -4.99 -24.90
CA ASP A 79 -3.08 -4.25 -25.93
C ASP A 79 -2.00 -3.36 -25.30
N ARG A 80 -0.90 -3.15 -26.02
CA ARG A 80 0.36 -2.55 -25.55
C ARG A 80 0.23 -1.06 -25.24
N SER A 81 -0.50 -0.71 -24.18
CA SER A 81 -0.70 0.67 -23.76
C SER A 81 -0.40 0.79 -22.27
N ASN A 82 0.53 1.68 -21.94
CA ASN A 82 1.01 2.03 -20.60
C ASN A 82 0.04 1.70 -19.45
N ALA A 83 0.45 0.79 -18.56
CA ALA A 83 -0.21 0.51 -17.28
C ALA A 83 -0.12 1.73 -16.35
N MET A 84 -0.85 2.81 -16.65
CA MET A 84 -0.71 4.10 -15.95
C MET A 84 -1.90 4.56 -15.13
N THR A 85 -3.03 3.84 -15.09
CA THR A 85 -4.11 4.18 -14.15
C THR A 85 -4.80 2.92 -13.66
N SER A 86 -4.22 2.27 -12.65
CA SER A 86 -4.99 1.39 -11.77
C SER A 86 -6.12 2.22 -11.14
N ILE A 87 -7.37 1.89 -11.42
CA ILE A 87 -8.52 2.63 -10.91
C ILE A 87 -8.93 2.00 -9.58
N LEU A 88 -8.88 2.78 -8.50
CA LEU A 88 -9.43 2.38 -7.21
C LEU A 88 -10.95 2.42 -7.30
N SER A 89 -11.59 1.25 -7.25
CA SER A 89 -13.02 1.07 -7.43
C SER A 89 -13.68 0.45 -6.20
N GLY A 90 -14.86 0.93 -5.86
CA GLY A 90 -15.66 0.42 -4.74
C GLY A 90 -14.96 0.52 -3.37
N ASP A 91 -15.62 -0.04 -2.37
CA ASP A 91 -15.04 -0.30 -1.05
C ASP A 91 -14.72 -1.81 -0.98
N ALA A 92 -13.49 -2.16 -0.60
CA ALA A 92 -13.06 -3.55 -0.50
C ALA A 92 -13.43 -4.20 0.84
N GLY A 93 -14.24 -3.54 1.66
CA GLY A 93 -14.73 -4.01 2.94
C GLY A 93 -13.61 -4.12 3.98
N SER A 94 -13.73 -5.13 4.83
CA SER A 94 -12.76 -5.43 5.87
C SER A 94 -11.44 -5.94 5.30
N LEU A 95 -10.33 -5.51 5.90
CA LEU A 95 -9.02 -6.07 5.57
C LEU A 95 -8.92 -7.51 6.07
N PRO A 96 -8.62 -8.50 5.21
CA PRO A 96 -8.42 -9.87 5.65
C PRO A 96 -7.23 -9.98 6.62
N ALA A 97 -7.41 -10.73 7.71
CA ALA A 97 -6.38 -10.87 8.75
C ALA A 97 -5.07 -11.48 8.22
N ASP A 98 -5.15 -12.36 7.20
CA ASP A 98 -3.98 -12.99 6.59
C ASP A 98 -3.07 -11.99 5.88
N VAL A 99 -3.61 -10.85 5.43
CA VAL A 99 -2.83 -9.79 4.76
C VAL A 99 -1.83 -9.18 5.73
N ALA A 100 -2.23 -8.95 6.98
CA ALA A 100 -1.34 -8.42 8.01
C ALA A 100 -0.24 -9.43 8.37
N GLU A 101 -0.56 -10.72 8.45
CA GLU A 101 0.41 -11.79 8.70
C GLU A 101 1.42 -11.92 7.54
N LYS A 102 0.92 -11.96 6.30
CA LYS A 102 1.75 -12.00 5.07
C LYS A 102 2.64 -10.77 4.97
N PHE A 103 2.12 -9.58 5.29
CA PHE A 103 2.90 -8.36 5.32
C PHE A 103 4.01 -8.43 6.38
N SER A 104 3.69 -8.90 7.60
CA SER A 104 4.68 -9.06 8.66
C SER A 104 5.79 -10.04 8.27
N ALA A 105 5.47 -11.09 7.53
CA ALA A 105 6.43 -12.07 7.01
C ALA A 105 7.32 -11.47 5.90
N ALA A 106 6.74 -10.73 4.95
CA ALA A 106 7.46 -10.15 3.82
C ALA A 106 8.29 -8.92 4.22
N SER A 107 7.89 -8.21 5.26
CA SER A 107 8.51 -6.97 5.74
C SER A 107 9.79 -7.15 6.56
N ALA A 108 10.27 -8.40 6.72
CA ALA A 108 11.53 -8.68 7.40
C ALA A 108 12.75 -7.98 6.76
N SER A 109 12.70 -7.71 5.45
CA SER A 109 13.74 -6.97 4.72
C SER A 109 13.55 -5.44 4.73
N LEU A 110 12.40 -4.95 5.21
CA LEU A 110 12.08 -3.52 5.24
C LEU A 110 12.66 -2.84 6.48
N GLN A 111 12.77 -1.51 6.40
CA GLN A 111 13.21 -0.70 7.52
C GLN A 111 12.19 -0.77 8.68
N PRO A 112 12.63 -0.90 9.95
CA PRO A 112 11.74 -1.08 11.09
C PRO A 112 10.67 0.01 11.23
N GLU A 113 10.99 1.24 10.83
CA GLU A 113 10.07 2.37 10.83
C GLU A 113 8.87 2.16 9.88
N ILE A 114 9.14 1.67 8.65
CA ILE A 114 8.11 1.36 7.66
C ILE A 114 7.20 0.24 8.19
N VAL A 115 7.80 -0.80 8.77
CA VAL A 115 7.06 -1.95 9.32
C VAL A 115 6.17 -1.53 10.48
N ALA A 116 6.69 -0.72 11.40
CA ALA A 116 5.94 -0.21 12.55
C ALA A 116 4.78 0.68 12.10
N PHE A 117 5.02 1.59 11.15
CA PHE A 117 4.01 2.51 10.63
C PHE A 117 2.88 1.76 9.91
N ILE A 118 3.22 0.94 8.90
CA ILE A 118 2.24 0.21 8.11
C ILE A 118 1.53 -0.83 8.97
N GLY A 119 2.26 -1.59 9.78
CA GLY A 119 1.69 -2.60 10.68
C GLY A 119 0.72 -2.00 11.70
N GLY A 120 1.00 -0.80 12.21
CA GLY A 120 0.08 -0.06 13.07
C GLY A 120 -1.23 0.30 12.37
N VAL A 121 -1.14 0.79 11.13
CA VAL A 121 -2.33 1.13 10.33
C VAL A 121 -3.13 -0.11 9.95
N LEU A 122 -2.49 -1.19 9.49
CA LEU A 122 -3.17 -2.44 9.15
C LEU A 122 -3.92 -3.05 10.35
N ARG A 123 -3.33 -3.00 11.55
CA ARG A 123 -4.02 -3.45 12.78
C ARG A 123 -5.25 -2.59 13.10
N ARG A 124 -5.19 -1.28 12.88
CA ARG A 124 -6.36 -0.39 13.05
C ARG A 124 -7.48 -0.77 12.07
N PHE A 125 -7.15 -1.05 10.81
CA PHE A 125 -8.11 -1.54 9.81
C PHE A 125 -8.70 -2.91 10.19
N ALA A 126 -7.89 -3.83 10.71
CA ALA A 126 -8.37 -5.14 11.15
C ALA A 126 -9.27 -5.03 12.40
N ALA A 127 -8.92 -4.18 13.37
CA ALA A 127 -9.72 -3.98 14.58
C ALA A 127 -11.09 -3.33 14.29
N GLU A 128 -11.15 -2.40 13.34
CA GLU A 128 -12.42 -1.80 12.92
C GLU A 128 -13.31 -2.76 12.14
N ALA A 129 -12.73 -3.75 11.46
CA ALA A 129 -13.50 -4.82 10.83
C ALA A 129 -14.20 -5.75 11.82
N GLU A 130 -13.64 -5.91 13.02
CA GLU A 130 -14.21 -6.71 14.11
C GLU A 130 -15.23 -5.96 14.97
N ALA A 131 -15.43 -4.65 14.77
CA ALA A 131 -16.45 -3.91 15.49
C ALA A 131 -17.82 -4.09 14.79
N PRO A 132 -18.74 -4.92 15.31
CA PRO A 132 -20.09 -4.98 14.76
C PRO A 132 -20.80 -3.67 15.07
N ILE A 133 -21.50 -3.15 14.08
CA ILE A 133 -22.55 -2.13 14.25
C ILE A 133 -23.72 -2.75 15.01
#